data_AF-A0A958QTG5-F1
#
_entry.id   AF-A0A958QTG5-F1
#
_cell.length_a   1.000
_cell.length_b   1.000
_cell.length_c   1.000
_cell.angle_alpha   90.00
_cell.angle_beta   90.00
_cell.angle_gamma   90.00
#
_symmetry.space_group_name_H-M   'P 1'
#
loop_
_entity.id
_entity.type
_entity.pdbx_description
1 polymer ?
#
loop_
_entity_poly.entity_id
_entity_poly.type
_entity_poly.pdbx_seq_one_letter_code
_entity_poly.pdbx_strand_id
1 'polypeptide(L)'
;MSTNENSENNKIVSNFIRNIIDDDQKTNKYEQRINTRFPPEPNGYLHIGHAKSICLNFGIAKDYPGGKCNLRFDDTNPIKEEDEYVNSIKEDVRWLGFDWEDREYYASDYFDQLYEYAQLLIKKGKAYVDDLPADKIRELRGTLTEPGTESPYRNRSVEENL
;
A
#
# COMPACT_ATOMS: atom_id res chain seq x y z
N MET A 1 37.51 -6.41 37.21
CA MET A 1 37.48 -6.32 35.74
C MET A 1 36.14 -5.76 35.35
N SER A 2 36.06 -4.45 35.08
CA SER A 2 34.85 -3.81 34.57
C SER A 2 34.68 -4.18 33.10
N THR A 3 33.60 -4.87 32.77
CA THR A 3 33.14 -5.02 31.40
C THR A 3 32.51 -3.69 30.98
N ASN A 4 33.16 -2.98 30.06
CA ASN A 4 32.58 -1.85 29.35
C ASN A 4 31.40 -2.38 28.51
N GLU A 5 30.18 -2.03 28.91
CA GLU A 5 29.02 -2.08 28.02
C GLU A 5 29.20 -0.97 26.97
N ASN A 6 29.55 -1.36 25.74
CA ASN A 6 29.40 -0.50 24.58
C ASN A 6 27.91 -0.25 24.34
N SER A 7 27.37 0.78 24.98
CA SER A 7 26.13 1.42 24.53
C SER A 7 26.43 2.21 23.27
N GLU A 8 26.52 1.50 22.14
CA GLU A 8 26.44 2.16 20.84
C GLU A 8 25.06 2.81 20.75
N ASN A 9 25.02 4.12 20.98
CA ASN A 9 23.91 4.99 20.62
C ASN A 9 23.65 4.84 19.12
N ASN A 10 22.81 3.87 18.74
CA ASN A 10 22.32 3.68 17.39
C ASN A 10 21.41 4.87 17.06
N LYS A 11 22.03 5.98 16.66
CA LYS A 11 21.35 7.20 16.27
C LYS A 11 20.52 6.89 15.02
N ILE A 12 19.20 6.93 15.15
CA ILE A 12 18.27 6.71 14.03
C ILE A 12 18.70 7.62 12.87
N VAL A 13 18.99 7.00 11.72
CA VAL A 13 19.39 7.75 10.52
C VAL A 13 18.16 8.51 10.02
N SER A 14 18.18 9.82 10.19
CA SER A 14 17.08 10.70 9.77
C SER A 14 17.00 10.78 8.23
N ASN A 15 15.77 10.91 7.74
CA ASN A 15 15.43 11.17 6.35
C ASN A 15 14.16 12.03 6.30
N PHE A 16 13.79 12.53 5.11
CA PHE A 16 12.66 13.45 4.99
C PHE A 16 11.32 12.85 5.47
N ILE A 17 11.13 11.53 5.39
CA ILE A 17 9.91 10.85 5.87
C ILE A 17 9.87 10.89 7.40
N ARG A 18 11.00 10.64 8.07
CA ARG A 18 11.10 10.75 9.54
C ARG A 18 10.84 12.17 10.00
N ASN A 19 11.37 13.17 9.30
CA ASN A 19 11.10 14.56 9.63
C ASN A 19 9.59 14.88 9.57
N ILE A 20 8.87 14.38 8.56
CA ILE A 20 7.41 14.53 8.45
C ILE A 20 6.71 13.83 9.62
N ILE A 21 7.12 12.61 9.97
CA ILE A 21 6.57 11.87 11.10
C ILE A 21 6.80 12.65 12.40
N ASP A 22 8.02 13.14 12.64
CA ASP A 22 8.37 13.90 13.83
C ASP A 22 7.53 15.18 13.97
N ASP A 23 7.23 15.86 12.86
CA ASP A 23 6.35 17.03 12.86
C ASP A 23 4.88 16.67 13.11
N ASP A 24 4.38 15.58 12.52
CA ASP A 24 3.03 15.06 12.80
C ASP A 24 2.90 14.57 14.27
N GLN A 25 3.99 14.07 14.88
CA GLN A 25 4.05 13.69 16.30
C GLN A 25 3.99 14.91 17.22
N LYS A 26 4.71 16.00 16.91
CA LYS A 26 4.66 17.27 17.67
C LYS A 26 3.25 17.87 17.73
N THR A 27 2.51 17.73 16.64
CA THR A 27 1.13 18.26 16.52
C THR A 27 0.07 17.27 16.98
N ASN A 28 0.48 16.06 17.39
CA ASN A 28 -0.41 14.97 17.78
C ASN A 28 -1.49 14.63 16.72
N LYS A 29 -1.15 14.78 15.44
CA LYS A 29 -2.11 14.68 14.33
C LYS A 29 -2.80 13.32 14.22
N TYR A 30 -2.10 12.25 14.56
CA TYR A 30 -2.61 10.87 14.52
C TYR A 30 -2.68 10.23 15.91
N GLU A 31 -2.86 11.02 16.96
CA GLU A 31 -2.94 10.51 18.34
C GLU A 31 -1.68 9.70 18.72
N GLN A 32 -0.52 10.19 18.28
CA GLN A 32 0.79 9.52 18.34
C GLN A 32 0.93 8.19 17.57
N ARG A 33 -0.10 7.69 16.88
CA ARG A 33 -0.06 6.40 16.18
C ARG A 33 0.79 6.46 14.92
N ILE A 34 1.61 5.43 14.70
CA ILE A 34 2.40 5.22 13.47
C ILE A 34 2.10 3.83 12.93
N ASN A 35 1.42 3.78 11.78
CA ASN A 35 1.15 2.55 11.08
C ASN A 35 1.71 2.63 9.65
N THR A 36 2.72 1.82 9.36
CA THR A 36 3.28 1.64 8.01
C THR A 36 2.80 0.33 7.39
N ARG A 37 3.11 0.11 6.11
CA ARG A 37 2.86 -1.17 5.45
C ARG A 37 3.84 -1.43 4.32
N PHE A 38 4.24 -2.69 4.18
CA PHE A 38 4.92 -3.19 2.99
C PHE A 38 3.90 -4.00 2.17
N PRO A 39 3.45 -3.49 0.99
CA PRO A 39 2.38 -4.12 0.24
C PRO A 39 2.84 -4.73 -1.11
N PRO A 40 3.60 -5.84 -1.13
CA PRO A 40 3.99 -6.47 -2.38
C PRO A 40 2.80 -7.16 -3.06
N GLU A 41 2.80 -7.17 -4.39
CA GLU A 41 1.97 -8.09 -5.18
C GLU A 41 2.59 -9.50 -5.09
N PRO A 42 1.83 -10.56 -4.77
CA PRO A 42 2.37 -11.92 -4.67
C PRO A 42 2.48 -12.61 -6.04
N ASN A 43 3.19 -11.99 -6.99
CA ASN A 43 3.35 -12.47 -8.37
C ASN A 43 4.80 -12.63 -8.83
N GLY A 44 5.75 -12.61 -7.88
CA GLY A 44 7.17 -12.79 -8.13
C GLY A 44 8.00 -12.73 -6.84
N TYR A 45 9.25 -13.20 -6.93
CA TYR A 45 10.20 -13.15 -5.80
C TYR A 45 10.71 -11.74 -5.54
N LEU A 46 11.03 -11.44 -4.28
CA LEU A 46 11.63 -10.17 -3.94
C LEU A 46 13.09 -10.11 -4.40
N HIS A 47 13.46 -9.01 -5.06
CA HIS A 47 14.85 -8.64 -5.31
C HIS A 47 15.35 -7.54 -4.35
N ILE A 48 16.65 -7.22 -4.39
CA ILE A 48 17.31 -6.21 -3.52
C ILE A 48 16.64 -4.83 -3.49
N GLY A 49 15.96 -4.42 -4.57
CA GLY A 49 15.17 -3.18 -4.59
C GLY A 49 14.07 -3.14 -3.52
N HIS A 50 13.45 -4.28 -3.20
CA HIS A 50 12.41 -4.39 -2.17
C HIS A 50 12.96 -4.24 -0.77
N ALA A 51 14.22 -4.64 -0.53
CA ALA A 51 14.86 -4.50 0.77
C ALA A 51 14.84 -3.03 1.26
N LYS A 52 14.98 -2.05 0.34
CA LYS A 52 14.84 -0.63 0.69
C LYS A 52 13.45 -0.30 1.23
N SER A 53 12.39 -0.81 0.60
CA SER A 53 11.01 -0.59 1.03
C SER A 53 10.70 -1.30 2.36
N ILE A 54 11.20 -2.53 2.52
CA ILE A 54 11.07 -3.32 3.76
C ILE A 54 11.75 -2.58 4.91
N CYS A 55 13.05 -2.27 4.79
CA CYS A 55 13.82 -1.58 5.81
C CYS A 55 13.23 -0.20 6.13
N LEU A 56 12.66 0.50 5.14
CA LEU A 56 11.99 1.77 5.39
C LEU A 56 10.72 1.60 6.22
N ASN A 57 9.79 0.73 5.79
CA ASN A 57 8.48 0.61 6.42
C ASN A 57 8.56 -0.05 7.80
N PHE A 58 9.23 -1.20 7.89
CA PHE A 58 9.42 -1.90 9.16
C PHE A 58 10.40 -1.17 10.08
N GLY A 59 11.44 -0.53 9.52
CA GLY A 59 12.35 0.30 10.29
C GLY A 59 11.64 1.51 10.90
N ILE A 60 10.72 2.18 10.19
CA ILE A 60 9.89 3.22 10.80
C ILE A 60 9.06 2.66 11.95
N ALA A 61 8.37 1.53 11.76
CA ALA A 61 7.57 0.96 12.84
C ALA A 61 8.41 0.61 14.08
N LYS A 62 9.64 0.11 13.86
CA LYS A 62 10.59 -0.24 14.92
C LYS A 62 11.19 0.98 15.65
N ASP A 63 11.49 2.04 14.91
CA ASP A 63 12.17 3.23 15.44
C ASP A 63 11.27 4.08 16.34
N TYR A 64 9.95 3.98 16.20
CA TYR A 64 8.99 4.82 16.90
C TYR A 64 8.17 4.03 17.94
N PRO A 65 7.94 4.60 19.14
CA PRO A 65 7.17 3.92 20.18
C PRO A 65 5.76 3.52 19.74
N GLY A 66 5.43 2.23 19.91
CA GLY A 66 4.12 1.69 19.53
C GLY A 66 3.86 1.68 18.02
N GLY A 67 4.89 1.88 17.20
CA GLY A 67 4.79 1.79 15.75
C GLY A 67 4.44 0.37 15.31
N LYS A 68 3.60 0.26 14.27
CA LYS A 68 3.18 -1.01 13.68
C LYS A 68 3.43 -1.01 12.18
N CYS A 69 3.85 -2.15 11.64
CA CYS A 69 3.96 -2.34 10.20
C CYS A 69 3.11 -3.54 9.79
N ASN A 70 2.24 -3.34 8.79
CA ASN A 70 1.49 -4.43 8.19
C ASN A 70 2.32 -5.07 7.06
N LEU A 71 2.34 -6.39 7.00
CA LEU A 71 2.64 -7.10 5.75
C LEU A 71 1.30 -7.33 5.05
N ARG A 72 1.11 -6.69 3.89
CA ARG A 72 -0.15 -6.82 3.14
C ARG A 72 0.11 -7.33 1.74
N PHE A 73 -0.48 -8.44 1.34
CA PHE A 73 -0.42 -8.87 -0.05
C PHE A 73 -1.41 -8.03 -0.87
N ASP A 74 -0.94 -7.38 -1.93
CA ASP A 74 -1.80 -6.66 -2.87
C ASP A 74 -2.31 -7.65 -3.94
N ASP A 75 -3.13 -8.60 -3.47
CA ASP A 75 -3.57 -9.80 -4.19
C ASP A 75 -4.88 -9.57 -4.95
N THR A 76 -4.89 -8.55 -5.82
CA THR A 76 -6.07 -8.16 -6.59
C THR A 76 -6.13 -8.75 -8.00
N ASN A 77 -5.11 -9.49 -8.39
CA ASN A 77 -4.95 -10.09 -9.72
C ASN A 77 -4.98 -11.63 -9.65
N PRO A 78 -6.16 -12.25 -9.81
CA PRO A 78 -6.34 -13.68 -9.60
C PRO A 78 -5.58 -14.59 -10.60
N ILE A 79 -4.98 -14.04 -11.65
CA ILE A 79 -4.29 -14.81 -12.70
C ILE A 79 -2.81 -15.01 -12.40
N LYS A 80 -2.19 -14.08 -11.67
CA LYS A 80 -0.72 -14.02 -11.52
C LYS A 80 -0.23 -14.36 -10.12
N GLU A 81 -1.14 -14.67 -9.21
CA GLU A 81 -0.88 -14.77 -7.79
C GLU A 81 -0.81 -16.22 -7.36
N GLU A 82 0.27 -16.58 -6.66
CA GLU A 82 0.52 -17.94 -6.20
C GLU A 82 0.97 -17.95 -4.75
N ASP A 83 0.51 -18.95 -3.98
CA ASP A 83 0.89 -19.16 -2.58
C ASP A 83 2.42 -19.28 -2.40
N GLU A 84 3.13 -19.73 -3.43
CA GLU A 84 4.59 -19.79 -3.43
C GLU A 84 5.22 -18.41 -3.20
N TYR A 85 4.74 -17.38 -3.92
CA TYR A 85 5.27 -16.03 -3.78
C TYR A 85 4.92 -15.42 -2.43
N VAL A 86 3.71 -15.68 -1.90
CA VAL A 86 3.32 -15.29 -0.54
C VAL A 86 4.31 -15.84 0.48
N ASN A 87 4.61 -17.14 0.39
CA ASN A 87 5.53 -17.80 1.32
C ASN A 87 6.97 -17.27 1.20
N SER A 88 7.48 -17.10 -0.03
CA SER A 88 8.82 -16.55 -0.25
C SER A 88 8.95 -15.11 0.27
N ILE A 89 7.95 -14.26 0.04
CA ILE A 89 7.94 -12.88 0.55
C ILE A 89 8.02 -12.88 2.09
N LYS A 90 7.25 -13.75 2.75
CA LYS A 90 7.27 -13.88 4.22
C LYS A 90 8.63 -14.33 4.72
N GLU A 91 9.24 -15.30 4.04
CA GLU A 91 10.59 -15.78 4.36
C GLU A 91 11.62 -14.66 4.22
N ASP A 92 11.62 -13.91 3.13
CA ASP A 92 12.58 -12.83 2.88
C ASP A 92 12.46 -11.69 3.90
N VAL A 93 11.23 -11.28 4.25
CA VAL A 93 11.01 -10.24 5.26
C VAL A 93 11.53 -10.69 6.63
N ARG A 94 11.31 -11.96 7.01
CA ARG A 94 11.85 -12.55 8.26
C ARG A 94 13.36 -12.70 8.21
N TRP A 95 13.91 -13.11 7.06
CA TRP A 95 15.34 -13.25 6.85
C TRP A 95 16.07 -11.91 7.02
N LEU A 96 15.44 -10.80 6.60
CA LEU A 96 15.92 -9.44 6.85
C LEU A 96 15.78 -8.98 8.31
N GLY A 97 15.21 -9.81 9.20
CA GLY A 97 15.09 -9.53 10.63
C GLY A 97 13.87 -8.70 11.03
N PHE A 98 12.85 -8.64 10.18
CA PHE A 98 11.60 -7.95 10.48
C PHE A 98 10.46 -8.94 10.72
N ASP A 99 9.48 -8.49 11.52
CA ASP A 99 8.28 -9.25 11.85
C ASP A 99 7.05 -8.33 11.75
N TRP A 100 5.91 -8.92 11.39
CA TRP A 100 4.63 -8.23 11.28
C TRP A 100 3.64 -8.68 12.35
N GLU A 101 4.05 -9.42 13.38
CA GLU A 101 3.20 -9.93 14.44
C GLU A 101 1.97 -10.68 13.86
N ASP A 102 0.76 -10.29 14.25
CA ASP A 102 -0.52 -10.79 13.76
C ASP A 102 -1.08 -9.95 12.59
N ARG A 103 -0.24 -9.10 11.97
CA ARG A 103 -0.64 -8.04 11.01
C ARG A 103 -0.39 -8.43 9.57
N GLU A 104 -0.70 -9.68 9.25
CA GLU A 104 -0.77 -10.20 7.89
C GLU A 104 -2.15 -9.91 7.32
N TYR A 105 -2.21 -9.31 6.13
CA TYR A 105 -3.46 -8.94 5.48
C TYR A 105 -3.42 -9.24 3.99
N TYR A 106 -4.59 -9.49 3.42
CA TYR A 106 -4.78 -9.66 1.98
C TYR A 106 -5.70 -8.55 1.47
N ALA A 107 -5.40 -7.97 0.31
CA ALA A 107 -6.25 -6.97 -0.31
C ALA A 107 -7.60 -7.58 -0.71
N SER A 108 -7.61 -8.86 -1.11
CA SER A 108 -8.80 -9.64 -1.47
C SER A 108 -9.81 -9.78 -0.33
N ASP A 109 -9.37 -9.86 0.94
CA ASP A 109 -10.25 -9.87 2.12
C ASP A 109 -11.13 -8.61 2.23
N TYR A 110 -10.77 -7.53 1.52
CA TYR A 110 -11.52 -6.28 1.52
C TYR A 110 -12.43 -6.10 0.30
N PHE A 111 -12.57 -7.10 -0.59
CA PHE A 111 -13.36 -6.94 -1.83
C PHE A 111 -14.82 -6.56 -1.59
N ASP A 112 -15.49 -7.13 -0.60
CA ASP A 112 -16.86 -6.75 -0.27
C ASP A 112 -16.94 -5.26 0.09
N GLN A 113 -16.01 -4.78 0.94
CA GLN A 113 -15.95 -3.37 1.33
C GLN A 113 -15.61 -2.44 0.15
N LEU A 114 -14.71 -2.87 -0.73
CA LEU A 114 -14.34 -2.12 -1.94
C LEU A 114 -15.51 -2.05 -2.93
N TYR A 115 -16.29 -3.13 -3.07
CA TYR A 115 -17.49 -3.17 -3.88
C TYR A 115 -18.57 -2.22 -3.33
N GLU A 116 -18.80 -2.21 -2.02
CA GLU A 116 -19.70 -1.23 -1.37
C GLU A 116 -19.27 0.21 -1.65
N TYR A 117 -17.96 0.50 -1.61
CA TYR A 117 -17.45 1.83 -1.98
C TYR A 117 -17.64 2.15 -3.45
N ALA A 118 -17.50 1.19 -4.36
CA ALA A 118 -17.80 1.38 -5.77
C ALA A 118 -19.27 1.75 -5.97
N GLN A 119 -20.20 1.03 -5.33
CA GLN A 119 -21.63 1.35 -5.35
C GLN A 119 -21.91 2.74 -4.74
N LEU A 120 -21.23 3.11 -3.66
CA LEU A 120 -21.35 4.44 -3.05
C LEU A 120 -20.87 5.54 -3.99
N LEU A 121 -19.80 5.31 -4.75
CA LEU A 121 -19.30 6.25 -5.75
C LEU A 121 -20.29 6.40 -6.91
N ILE A 122 -20.89 5.31 -7.38
CA ILE A 122 -21.93 5.33 -8.41
C ILE A 122 -23.13 6.15 -7.92
N LYS A 123 -23.65 5.87 -6.72
CA LYS A 123 -24.77 6.62 -6.10
C LYS A 123 -24.48 8.11 -5.91
N LYS A 124 -23.21 8.49 -5.79
CA LYS A 124 -22.75 9.89 -5.69
C LYS A 124 -22.46 10.55 -7.05
N GLY A 125 -22.68 9.86 -8.16
CA GLY A 125 -22.34 10.35 -9.51
C GLY A 125 -20.83 10.52 -9.73
N LYS A 126 -20.00 9.75 -9.03
CA LYS A 126 -18.53 9.81 -9.06
C LYS A 126 -17.87 8.62 -9.75
N ALA A 127 -18.65 7.65 -10.21
CA ALA A 127 -18.23 6.50 -10.98
C ALA A 127 -19.32 6.11 -11.99
N TYR A 128 -18.94 5.52 -13.12
CA TYR A 128 -19.85 5.02 -14.16
C TYR A 128 -19.25 3.76 -14.81
N VAL A 129 -20.10 2.95 -15.43
CA VAL A 129 -19.73 1.77 -16.23
C VAL A 129 -19.47 2.21 -17.67
N ASP A 130 -18.30 1.86 -18.19
CA ASP A 130 -17.87 2.20 -19.55
C ASP A 130 -17.82 0.93 -20.41
N ASP A 131 -18.68 0.85 -21.43
CA ASP A 131 -18.79 -0.31 -22.32
C ASP A 131 -17.89 -0.18 -23.55
N LEU A 132 -17.11 0.90 -23.64
CA LEU A 132 -16.19 1.08 -24.76
C LEU A 132 -15.11 -0.01 -24.76
N PRO A 133 -14.72 -0.50 -25.94
CA PRO A 133 -13.51 -1.29 -26.11
C PRO A 133 -12.26 -0.58 -25.55
N ALA A 134 -11.31 -1.36 -25.02
CA ALA A 134 -10.12 -0.81 -24.34
C ALA A 134 -9.27 0.12 -25.23
N ASP A 135 -9.19 -0.14 -26.53
CA ASP A 135 -8.54 0.73 -27.52
C ASP A 135 -9.25 2.08 -27.65
N LYS A 136 -10.58 2.09 -27.61
CA LYS A 136 -11.38 3.32 -27.61
C LYS A 136 -11.29 4.10 -26.31
N ILE A 137 -11.30 3.43 -25.16
CA ILE A 137 -11.03 4.07 -23.86
C ILE A 137 -9.67 4.77 -23.89
N ARG A 138 -8.64 4.12 -24.47
CA ARG A 138 -7.31 4.69 -24.59
C ARG A 138 -7.28 5.92 -25.51
N GLU A 139 -8.00 5.89 -26.63
CA GLU A 139 -8.14 7.02 -27.54
C GLU A 139 -8.80 8.22 -26.86
N LEU A 140 -9.93 8.02 -26.17
CA LEU A 140 -10.66 9.09 -25.50
C LEU A 140 -9.94 9.66 -24.27
N ARG A 141 -9.04 8.90 -23.63
CA ARG A 141 -8.26 9.39 -22.48
C ARG A 141 -7.37 10.59 -22.82
N GLY A 142 -7.06 10.79 -24.10
CA GLY A 142 -6.16 11.83 -24.56
C GLY A 142 -4.69 11.50 -24.29
N THR A 143 -3.84 12.52 -24.32
CA THR A 143 -2.38 12.38 -24.18
C THR A 143 -1.82 13.42 -23.20
N LEU A 144 -0.50 13.44 -23.01
CA LEU A 144 0.16 14.48 -22.21
C LEU A 144 -0.05 15.89 -22.80
N THR A 145 -0.37 16.00 -24.10
CA THR A 145 -0.49 17.26 -24.83
C THR A 145 -1.93 17.57 -25.26
N GLU A 146 -2.82 16.58 -25.26
CA GLU A 146 -4.19 16.71 -25.73
C GLU A 146 -5.18 16.28 -24.66
N PRO A 147 -6.17 17.10 -24.31
CA PRO A 147 -7.16 16.75 -23.31
C PRO A 147 -8.00 15.55 -23.78
N GLY A 148 -8.35 14.68 -22.85
CA GLY A 148 -9.30 13.60 -23.10
C GLY A 148 -10.71 14.13 -23.36
N THR A 149 -11.53 13.27 -23.95
CA THR A 149 -12.95 13.50 -24.22
C THR A 149 -13.79 12.54 -23.39
N GLU A 150 -15.03 12.93 -23.09
CA GLU A 150 -15.93 12.10 -22.28
C GLU A 150 -16.36 10.86 -23.06
N SER A 151 -16.39 9.70 -22.38
CA SER A 151 -17.08 8.51 -22.89
C SER A 151 -18.56 8.83 -23.11
N PRO A 152 -19.20 8.33 -24.18
CA PRO A 152 -20.65 8.45 -24.36
C PRO A 152 -21.44 7.83 -23.20
N TYR A 153 -20.83 6.91 -22.44
CA TYR A 153 -21.43 6.26 -21.27
C TYR A 153 -21.23 7.04 -19.96
N ARG A 154 -20.48 8.15 -19.96
CA ARG A 154 -20.11 8.91 -18.75
C ARG A 154 -21.31 9.43 -17.96
N ASN A 155 -22.38 9.78 -18.67
CA ASN A 155 -23.58 10.40 -18.10
C ASN A 155 -24.75 9.41 -17.91
N ARG A 156 -24.46 8.09 -17.85
CA ARG A 156 -25.44 7.06 -17.46
C ARG A 156 -26.07 7.40 -16.11
N SER A 157 -27.33 7.01 -15.92
CA SER A 157 -28.01 7.21 -14.64
C SER A 157 -27.41 6.32 -13.54
N VAL A 158 -27.66 6.66 -12.28
CA VAL A 158 -27.23 5.82 -11.15
C VAL A 158 -27.83 4.42 -11.26
N GLU A 159 -29.09 4.32 -11.68
CA GLU A 159 -29.82 3.06 -11.84
C GLU A 159 -29.27 2.18 -12.96
N GLU A 160 -28.77 2.76 -14.07
CA GLU A 160 -28.17 1.98 -15.15
C GLU A 160 -26.76 1.47 -14.80
N ASN A 161 -26.04 2.20 -13.95
CA ASN A 161 -24.70 1.83 -13.52
C ASN A 161 -24.66 0.75 -12.42
N LEU A 162 -25.74 0.55 -11.68
CA LEU A 162 -25.86 -0.41 -10.55
C LEU A 162 -26.45 -1.74 -11.00
#